data_AF-A0AAE3IKG0-F1
#
_entry.id   AF-A0AAE3IKG0-F1
#
_cell.length_a   1.000
_cell.length_b   1.000
_cell.length_c   1.000
_cell.angle_alpha   90.00
_cell.angle_beta   90.00
_cell.angle_gamma   90.00
#
_symmetry.space_group_name_H-M   'P 1'
#
loop_
_entity.id
_entity.type
_entity.pdbx_description
1 polymer ?
#
loop_
_entity_poly.entity_id
_entity_poly.type
_entity_poly.pdbx_seq_one_letter_code
_entity_poly.pdbx_strand_id
1 'polypeptide(L)'
;MLDSNKNILLVENFDVELIGKPVTVYNFQVEDFHTYHVSGFGVLVHNAGDDYAKPTEPYNRRKHYGNTPTKKDRQVVGGSPDHDPPLVKRYYEGDPSTGEKPGYQMTASERRASAQYRSRMKPATRLEQNSQGGRMSHYSKEMKKKYGLDKKD
;
A
#
# COMPACT_ATOMS: atom_id res chain seq x y z
N MET A 1 -7.89 11.42 -20.14
CA MET A 1 -8.98 11.33 -19.14
C MET A 1 -9.91 10.18 -19.52
N LEU A 2 -10.93 9.86 -18.71
CA LEU A 2 -11.95 8.87 -19.07
C LEU A 2 -13.35 9.48 -18.99
N ASP A 3 -14.26 9.03 -19.86
CA ASP A 3 -15.70 9.32 -19.74
C ASP A 3 -16.39 8.35 -18.75
N SER A 4 -17.70 8.51 -18.55
CA SER A 4 -18.51 7.65 -17.68
C SER A 4 -18.61 6.19 -18.14
N ASN A 5 -18.29 5.91 -19.41
CA ASN A 5 -18.24 4.58 -20.00
C ASN A 5 -16.81 3.99 -20.04
N LYS A 6 -15.83 4.67 -19.41
CA LYS A 6 -14.41 4.30 -19.38
C LYS A 6 -13.69 4.37 -20.73
N ASN A 7 -14.18 5.18 -21.66
CA ASN A 7 -13.48 5.45 -22.92
C ASN A 7 -12.38 6.49 -22.72
N ILE A 8 -11.29 6.39 -23.50
CA ILE A 8 -10.17 7.35 -23.45
C ILE A 8 -10.61 8.69 -24.06
N LEU A 9 -10.48 9.76 -23.28
CA LEU A 9 -10.67 11.14 -23.71
C LEU A 9 -9.31 11.86 -23.86
N LEU A 10 -9.16 12.62 -24.95
CA LEU A 10 -8.02 13.48 -25.24
C LEU A 10 -8.26 14.90 -24.69
N VAL A 11 -7.20 15.53 -24.20
CA VAL A 11 -7.23 16.95 -23.81
C VAL A 11 -6.84 17.76 -25.04
N GLU A 12 -7.75 18.59 -25.54
CA GLU A 12 -7.52 19.39 -26.74
C GLU A 12 -6.73 20.66 -26.43
N ASN A 13 -7.06 21.35 -25.33
CA ASN A 13 -6.44 22.61 -24.92
C ASN A 13 -6.39 22.72 -23.38
N PHE A 14 -5.45 23.50 -22.85
CA PHE A 14 -5.39 23.88 -21.43
C PHE A 14 -4.94 25.35 -21.30
N ASP A 15 -5.51 26.07 -20.34
CA ASP A 15 -5.17 27.48 -20.07
C ASP A 15 -5.12 27.73 -18.55
N VAL A 16 -4.40 28.77 -18.13
CA VAL A 16 -4.23 29.15 -16.73
C VAL A 16 -4.45 30.66 -16.61
N GLU A 17 -5.49 31.05 -15.89
CA GLU A 17 -5.85 32.45 -15.66
C GLU A 17 -5.60 32.86 -14.20
N LEU A 18 -4.97 34.03 -14.01
CA LEU A 18 -4.84 34.68 -12.71
C LEU A 18 -5.97 35.69 -12.51
N ILE A 19 -6.84 35.41 -11.55
CA ILE A 19 -8.02 36.24 -11.28
C ILE A 19 -7.71 37.25 -10.16
N GLY A 20 -8.04 38.53 -10.37
CA GLY A 20 -7.77 39.60 -9.41
C GLY A 20 -8.63 39.58 -8.12
N LYS A 21 -9.56 38.62 -8.00
CA LYS A 21 -10.43 38.45 -6.83
C LYS A 21 -10.65 36.96 -6.53
N PRO A 22 -10.87 36.57 -5.26
CA PRO A 22 -11.22 35.19 -4.92
C PRO A 22 -12.52 34.73 -5.58
N VAL A 23 -12.57 33.46 -5.98
CA VAL A 23 -13.75 32.79 -6.53
C VAL A 23 -14.10 31.60 -5.63
N THR A 24 -15.39 31.40 -5.36
CA THR A 24 -15.86 30.25 -4.58
C THR A 24 -15.74 28.97 -5.41
N VAL A 25 -15.10 27.95 -4.83
CA VAL A 25 -15.01 26.60 -5.39
C VAL A 25 -15.57 25.60 -4.37
N TYR A 26 -16.11 24.47 -4.85
CA TYR A 26 -16.71 23.44 -4.00
C TYR A 26 -15.97 22.12 -4.16
N ASN A 27 -15.82 21.38 -3.06
CA ASN A 27 -15.30 20.02 -3.05
C ASN A 27 -16.08 19.17 -2.04
N PHE A 28 -16.30 17.88 -2.34
CA PHE A 28 -16.94 16.94 -1.43
C PHE A 28 -16.23 15.59 -1.47
N GLN A 29 -16.08 14.92 -0.32
CA GLN A 29 -15.42 13.62 -0.25
C GLN A 29 -16.38 12.51 -0.68
N VAL A 30 -15.84 11.52 -1.39
CA VAL A 30 -16.53 10.28 -1.74
C VAL A 30 -15.82 9.14 -1.02
N GLU A 31 -16.56 8.29 -0.32
CA GLU A 31 -15.99 7.13 0.37
C GLU A 31 -15.43 6.08 -0.60
N ASP A 32 -14.42 5.35 -0.13
CA ASP A 32 -13.73 4.22 -0.78
C ASP A 32 -13.04 4.50 -2.11
N PHE A 33 -13.80 4.80 -3.16
CA PHE A 33 -13.25 5.00 -4.50
C PHE A 33 -12.63 6.38 -4.68
N HIS A 34 -13.07 7.35 -3.88
CA HIS A 34 -12.61 8.73 -3.96
C HIS A 34 -12.66 9.28 -5.39
N THR A 35 -13.71 8.92 -6.15
CA THR A 35 -13.92 9.35 -7.53
C THR A 35 -15.33 9.89 -7.72
N TYR A 36 -15.46 10.86 -8.62
CA TYR A 36 -16.76 11.33 -9.09
C TYR A 36 -16.67 11.81 -10.54
N HIS A 37 -17.85 11.99 -11.17
CA HIS A 37 -17.95 12.56 -12.51
C HIS A 37 -18.22 14.06 -12.42
N VAL A 38 -17.49 14.86 -13.20
CA VAL A 38 -17.70 16.32 -13.32
C VAL A 38 -18.17 16.71 -14.71
N SER A 39 -18.84 17.87 -14.78
CA SER A 39 -19.40 18.47 -16.00
C SER A 39 -20.48 17.63 -16.70
N GLY A 40 -21.09 18.19 -17.75
CA GLY A 40 -22.04 17.47 -18.61
C GLY A 40 -21.42 16.33 -19.43
N PHE A 41 -20.09 16.29 -19.56
CA PHE A 41 -19.37 15.25 -20.30
C PHE A 41 -19.06 14.01 -19.47
N GLY A 42 -19.38 14.01 -18.16
CA GLY A 42 -19.15 12.87 -17.29
C GLY A 42 -17.67 12.50 -17.18
N VAL A 43 -16.79 13.49 -17.03
CA VAL A 43 -15.36 13.27 -16.89
C VAL A 43 -15.06 12.67 -15.52
N LEU A 44 -14.38 11.53 -15.48
CA LEU A 44 -14.00 10.88 -14.23
C LEU A 44 -12.81 11.60 -13.58
N VAL A 45 -12.99 12.08 -12.36
CA VAL A 45 -11.95 12.73 -11.54
C VAL A 45 -11.72 11.99 -10.23
N HIS A 46 -10.50 12.11 -9.70
CA HIS A 46 -10.14 11.60 -8.38
C HIS A 46 -10.13 12.76 -7.37
N ASN A 47 -10.78 12.56 -6.24
CA ASN A 47 -10.77 13.42 -5.06
C ASN A 47 -10.38 12.63 -3.82
N ALA A 48 -9.31 11.85 -3.98
CA ALA A 48 -8.46 11.47 -2.87
C ALA A 48 -7.46 12.63 -2.75
N GLY A 49 -7.28 13.20 -1.55
CA GLY A 49 -6.19 14.14 -1.30
C GLY A 49 -4.83 13.43 -1.38
N ASP A 50 -3.94 13.70 -0.44
CA ASP A 50 -2.76 12.84 -0.19
C ASP A 50 -3.14 11.42 0.34
N ASP A 51 -4.41 11.00 0.19
CA ASP A 51 -5.03 9.79 0.74
C ASP A 51 -4.49 8.49 0.14
N TYR A 52 -3.60 8.56 -0.85
CA TYR A 52 -2.57 7.54 -0.98
C TYR A 52 -1.55 7.75 0.13
N ALA A 53 -1.96 7.50 1.38
CA ALA A 53 -1.12 7.65 2.56
C ALA A 53 0.22 6.98 2.28
N LYS A 54 1.26 7.76 1.99
CA LYS A 54 2.58 7.19 1.74
C LYS A 54 3.14 6.70 3.06
N PRO A 55 3.94 5.61 3.07
CA PRO A 55 4.62 5.21 4.29
C PRO A 55 5.46 6.40 4.79
N THR A 56 5.22 6.81 6.03
CA THR A 56 5.98 7.88 6.71
C THR A 56 7.28 7.36 7.32
N GLU A 57 7.43 6.04 7.39
CA GLU A 57 8.62 5.39 7.91
C GLU A 57 8.95 4.09 7.18
N PRO A 58 10.24 3.70 7.14
CA PRO A 58 10.65 2.46 6.52
C PRO A 58 10.08 1.23 7.24
N TYR A 59 9.88 0.15 6.48
CA TYR A 59 9.54 -1.14 7.05
C TYR A 59 10.54 -1.58 8.14
N ASN A 60 10.02 -1.85 9.33
CA ASN A 60 10.70 -2.53 10.41
C ASN A 60 9.87 -3.73 10.89
N ARG A 61 10.39 -4.95 10.70
CA ARG A 61 9.70 -6.21 11.04
C ARG A 61 9.17 -6.22 12.47
N ARG A 62 10.04 -5.95 13.45
CA ARG A 62 9.71 -6.10 14.88
C ARG A 62 8.77 -4.99 15.34
N LYS A 63 8.98 -3.75 14.89
CA LYS A 63 8.09 -2.62 15.19
C LYS A 63 6.69 -2.86 14.64
N HIS A 64 6.59 -3.28 13.37
CA HIS A 64 5.32 -3.35 12.65
C HIS A 64 4.54 -4.63 12.87
N TYR A 65 5.22 -5.78 12.98
CA TYR A 65 4.60 -7.11 13.02
C TYR A 65 5.04 -7.97 14.20
N GLY A 66 5.94 -7.47 15.05
CA GLY A 66 6.43 -8.21 16.21
C GLY A 66 7.28 -9.43 15.84
N ASN A 67 7.24 -10.45 16.70
CA ASN A 67 8.05 -11.65 16.61
C ASN A 67 7.30 -12.83 15.96
N THR A 68 6.78 -12.62 14.75
CA THR A 68 6.12 -13.68 13.95
C THR A 68 7.05 -14.23 12.85
N PRO A 69 6.99 -15.53 12.53
CA PRO A 69 6.19 -16.57 13.18
C PRO A 69 6.65 -16.92 14.60
N THR A 70 5.72 -17.30 15.47
CA THR A 70 6.00 -17.67 16.86
C THR A 70 6.53 -19.11 16.98
N LYS A 71 6.96 -19.52 18.18
CA LYS A 71 7.34 -20.93 18.43
C LYS A 71 6.17 -21.89 18.17
N LYS A 72 4.96 -21.49 18.53
CA LYS A 72 3.74 -22.27 18.30
C LYS A 72 3.46 -22.42 16.80
N ASP A 73 3.68 -21.37 16.02
CA ASP A 73 3.47 -21.42 14.57
C ASP A 73 4.48 -22.34 13.89
N ARG A 74 5.75 -22.31 14.32
CA ARG A 74 6.79 -23.25 13.87
C ARG A 74 6.43 -24.71 14.18
N GLN A 75 5.80 -24.98 15.32
CA GLN A 75 5.35 -26.33 15.68
C GLN A 75 4.16 -26.80 14.84
N VAL A 76 3.20 -25.91 14.56
CA VAL A 76 1.98 -26.25 13.82
C VAL A 76 2.22 -26.36 12.31
N VAL A 77 2.93 -25.39 11.73
CA VAL A 77 3.19 -25.35 10.28
C VAL A 77 4.38 -26.25 9.91
N GLY A 78 5.29 -26.47 10.85
CA GLY A 78 6.50 -27.27 10.64
C GLY A 78 7.67 -26.43 10.12
N GLY A 79 8.88 -26.79 10.56
CA GLY A 79 10.13 -26.15 10.11
C GLY A 79 10.24 -24.68 10.51
N SER A 80 10.65 -23.85 9.53
CA SER A 80 10.76 -22.40 9.68
C SER A 80 9.81 -21.73 8.68
N PRO A 81 8.55 -21.46 9.07
CA PRO A 81 7.57 -20.93 8.13
C PRO A 81 7.94 -19.53 7.66
N ASP A 82 7.61 -19.23 6.41
CA ASP A 82 7.66 -17.89 5.84
C ASP A 82 6.26 -17.33 5.65
N HIS A 83 6.13 -16.02 5.84
CA HIS A 83 4.88 -15.32 5.54
C HIS A 83 4.67 -15.24 4.04
N ASP A 84 3.43 -15.47 3.60
CA ASP A 84 3.01 -15.33 2.22
C ASP A 84 1.80 -14.38 2.10
N PRO A 85 1.95 -13.20 1.46
CA PRO A 85 3.22 -12.66 0.97
C PRO A 85 4.18 -12.28 2.12
N PRO A 86 5.50 -12.13 1.84
CA PRO A 86 6.46 -11.71 2.84
C PRO A 86 6.07 -10.39 3.53
N LEU A 87 6.32 -10.27 4.83
CA LEU A 87 5.85 -9.13 5.63
C LEU A 87 6.28 -7.75 5.10
N VAL A 88 7.44 -7.65 4.45
CA VAL A 88 7.87 -6.39 3.81
C VAL A 88 6.97 -6.01 2.64
N LYS A 89 6.55 -6.98 1.82
CA LYS A 89 5.59 -6.74 0.73
C LYS A 89 4.23 -6.37 1.31
N ARG A 90 3.78 -7.10 2.34
CA ARG A 90 2.52 -6.77 3.04
C ARG A 90 2.50 -5.36 3.60
N TYR A 91 3.63 -4.88 4.12
CA TYR A 91 3.74 -3.50 4.59
C TYR A 91 3.51 -2.48 3.48
N TYR A 92 4.10 -2.68 2.30
CA TYR A 92 4.06 -1.67 1.24
C TYR A 92 2.94 -1.85 0.21
N GLU A 93 2.49 -3.09 -0.03
CA GLU A 93 1.57 -3.48 -1.10
C GLU A 93 0.28 -4.10 -0.56
N GLY A 94 0.27 -4.57 0.69
CA GLY A 94 -0.85 -5.31 1.25
C GLY A 94 -0.94 -6.72 0.64
N ASP A 95 -2.16 -7.18 0.38
CA ASP A 95 -2.44 -8.41 -0.37
C ASP A 95 -3.69 -8.22 -1.25
N PRO A 96 -3.49 -7.92 -2.54
CA PRO A 96 -4.59 -7.72 -3.47
C PRO A 96 -5.52 -8.93 -3.61
N SER A 97 -5.02 -10.16 -3.38
CA SER A 97 -5.84 -11.37 -3.51
C SER A 97 -6.93 -11.48 -2.46
N THR A 98 -6.72 -10.84 -1.30
CA THR A 98 -7.68 -10.82 -0.19
C THR A 98 -8.25 -9.43 0.07
N GLY A 99 -7.89 -8.43 -0.74
CA GLY A 99 -8.23 -7.02 -0.50
C GLY A 99 -7.58 -6.43 0.75
N GLU A 100 -6.49 -7.03 1.25
CA GLU A 100 -5.78 -6.47 2.40
C GLU A 100 -5.04 -5.19 1.97
N LYS A 101 -5.32 -4.09 2.67
CA LYS A 101 -4.64 -2.81 2.44
C LYS A 101 -3.15 -2.89 2.79
N PRO A 102 -2.28 -2.04 2.20
CA PRO A 102 -0.90 -1.90 2.63
C PRO A 102 -0.77 -1.69 4.13
N GLY A 103 0.18 -2.39 4.77
CA GLY A 103 0.37 -2.33 6.21
C GLY A 103 0.64 -0.93 6.76
N TYR A 104 1.24 0.00 5.99
CA TYR A 104 1.39 1.39 6.43
C TYR A 104 0.06 2.15 6.56
N GLN A 105 -1.02 1.68 5.93
CA GLN A 105 -2.39 2.22 6.07
C GLN A 105 -3.18 1.54 7.20
N MET A 106 -2.67 0.44 7.75
CA MET A 106 -3.31 -0.31 8.82
C MET A 106 -2.89 0.22 10.19
N THR A 107 -3.72 -0.01 11.20
CA THR A 107 -3.32 0.15 12.60
C THR A 107 -2.26 -0.89 12.99
N ALA A 108 -1.52 -0.62 14.06
CA ALA A 108 -0.55 -1.57 14.57
C ALA A 108 -1.19 -2.87 15.11
N SER A 109 -2.46 -2.84 15.49
CA SER A 109 -3.22 -4.04 15.91
C SER A 109 -3.55 -4.92 14.71
N GLU A 110 -4.11 -4.32 13.65
CA GLU A 110 -4.48 -5.04 12.42
C GLU A 110 -3.25 -5.68 11.77
N ARG A 111 -2.12 -4.97 11.68
CA ARG A 111 -0.87 -5.57 11.17
C ARG A 111 -0.47 -6.82 11.95
N ARG A 112 -0.48 -6.74 13.29
CA ARG A 112 -0.08 -7.86 14.15
C ARG A 112 -1.04 -9.04 14.04
N ALA A 113 -2.35 -8.78 14.09
CA ALA A 113 -3.37 -9.81 13.88
C ALA A 113 -3.17 -10.48 12.52
N SER A 114 -2.90 -9.68 11.49
CA SER A 114 -2.76 -10.19 10.15
C SER A 114 -1.48 -10.98 9.90
N ALA A 115 -0.40 -10.71 10.65
CA ALA A 115 0.80 -11.55 10.68
C ALA A 115 0.65 -12.82 11.54
N GLN A 116 -0.45 -13.01 12.25
CA GLN A 116 -0.70 -14.23 13.04
C GLN A 116 -1.51 -15.29 12.28
N TYR A 117 -2.10 -14.93 11.12
CA TYR A 117 -2.86 -15.88 10.31
C TYR A 117 -1.97 -17.00 9.77
N ARG A 118 -2.15 -18.21 10.31
CA ARG A 118 -1.39 -19.40 9.91
C ARG A 118 -1.62 -19.82 8.47
N SER A 119 -2.80 -19.54 7.91
CA SER A 119 -3.10 -19.76 6.48
C SER A 119 -2.17 -18.97 5.56
N ARG A 120 -1.48 -17.96 6.08
CA ARG A 120 -0.54 -17.10 5.37
C ARG A 120 0.91 -17.38 5.77
N MET A 121 1.17 -18.56 6.32
CA MET A 121 2.50 -19.06 6.63
C MET A 121 2.73 -20.37 5.88
N LYS A 122 3.76 -20.42 5.03
CA LYS A 122 4.14 -21.62 4.29
C LYS A 122 5.38 -22.26 4.93
N PRO A 123 5.44 -23.60 5.06
CA PRO A 123 6.67 -24.27 5.44
C PRO A 123 7.79 -23.90 4.47
N ALA A 124 8.97 -23.59 5.01
CA ALA A 124 10.15 -23.29 4.21
C ALA A 124 11.40 -23.93 4.83
N THR A 125 12.35 -24.28 3.98
CA THR A 125 13.70 -24.67 4.39
C THR A 125 14.51 -23.44 4.77
N ARG A 126 15.59 -23.64 5.53
CA ARG A 126 16.49 -22.55 5.92
C ARG A 126 17.17 -21.88 4.72
N LEU A 127 17.45 -22.62 3.64
CA LEU A 127 18.02 -22.08 2.41
C LEU A 127 17.04 -21.15 1.69
N GLU A 128 15.78 -21.57 1.60
CA GLU A 128 14.70 -20.75 1.01
C GLU A 128 14.47 -19.47 1.81
N GLN A 129 14.45 -19.57 3.16
CA GLN A 129 14.34 -18.39 4.02
C GLN A 129 15.50 -17.41 3.81
N ASN A 130 16.73 -17.90 3.72
CA ASN A 130 17.90 -17.05 3.49
C ASN A 130 17.82 -16.36 2.13
N SER A 131 17.42 -17.10 1.08
CA SER A 131 17.22 -16.55 -0.27
C SER A 131 16.11 -15.49 -0.28
N GLN A 132 14.97 -15.78 0.36
CA GLN A 132 13.87 -14.83 0.51
C GLN A 132 14.33 -13.58 1.27
N GLY A 133 15.02 -13.75 2.40
CA GLY A 133 15.55 -12.65 3.22
C GLY A 133 16.47 -11.73 2.43
N GLY A 134 17.35 -12.29 1.58
CA GLY A 134 18.20 -11.51 0.67
C GLY A 134 17.39 -10.69 -0.34
N ARG A 135 16.43 -11.34 -1.03
CA ARG A 135 15.54 -10.67 -2.00
C ARG A 135 14.70 -9.57 -1.34
N MET A 136 14.15 -9.86 -0.16
CA MET A 136 13.31 -8.92 0.61
C MET A 136 14.12 -7.76 1.20
N SER A 137 15.40 -7.97 1.50
CA SER A 137 16.33 -6.88 1.85
C SER A 137 16.55 -5.93 0.68
N HIS A 138 16.80 -6.45 -0.52
CA HIS A 138 16.92 -5.63 -1.73
C HIS A 138 15.62 -4.86 -2.02
N TYR A 139 14.49 -5.56 -2.04
CA TYR A 139 13.17 -4.96 -2.24
C TYR A 139 12.88 -3.86 -1.20
N SER A 140 13.23 -4.08 0.08
CA SER A 140 13.07 -3.05 1.12
C SER A 140 13.87 -1.78 0.82
N LYS A 141 15.09 -1.90 0.28
CA LYS A 141 15.90 -0.74 -0.14
C LYS A 141 15.25 0.02 -1.30
N GLU A 142 14.75 -0.69 -2.30
CA GLU A 142 14.04 -0.09 -3.44
C GLU A 142 12.81 0.68 -2.96
N MET A 143 12.03 0.11 -2.04
CA MET A 143 10.85 0.78 -1.50
C MET A 143 11.21 2.01 -0.66
N LYS A 144 12.31 1.98 0.10
CA LYS A 144 12.79 3.18 0.79
C LYS A 144 13.12 4.30 -0.18
N LYS A 145 13.87 4.01 -1.24
CA LYS A 145 14.21 4.98 -2.28
C LYS A 145 12.95 5.51 -2.99
N LYS A 146 12.02 4.62 -3.35
CA LYS A 146 10.75 4.96 -4.00
C LYS A 146 9.92 5.96 -3.20
N TYR A 147 9.90 5.82 -1.88
CA TYR A 147 9.12 6.70 -0.98
C TYR A 147 9.95 7.79 -0.30
N GLY A 148 11.25 7.95 -0.64
CA GLY A 148 12.13 8.95 -0.04
C GLY A 148 12.44 8.72 1.45
N LEU A 149 12.38 7.47 1.91
CA LEU A 149 12.63 7.03 3.29
C LEU A 149 14.08 6.59 3.54
N ASP A 150 14.97 6.84 2.57
CA ASP A 150 16.39 6.49 2.58
C ASP A 150 17.30 7.62 3.08
N LYS A 151 16.78 8.85 3.18
CA LYS A 151 17.50 9.99 3.75
C LYS A 151 17.49 9.89 5.27
N LYS A 152 18.68 10.04 5.88
CA LYS A 152 18.81 10.36 7.29
C LYS A 152 18.92 11.87 7.38
N ASP A 153 18.02 12.50 8.14
CA ASP A 153 18.24 13.86 8.64
C ASP A 153 19.54 13.93 9.45
#